data_AF-A0A0F8XNK2-F1
#
_entry.id   AF-A0A0F8XNK2-F1
#
_cell.length_a   1.000
_cell.length_b   1.000
_cell.length_c   1.000
_cell.angle_alpha   90.00
_cell.angle_beta   90.00
_cell.angle_gamma   90.00
#
_symmetry.space_group_name_H-M   'P 1'
#
loop_
_entity.id
_entity.type
_entity.pdbx_description
1 polymer ?
#
loop_
_entity_poly.entity_id
_entity_poly.type
_entity_poly.pdbx_seq_one_letter_code
_entity_poly.pdbx_strand_id
1 'polypeptide(L)'
;MGHDSFFLYPVGDIYPCNVMEQSMGSLKEKTFKKIWESPEAREVRERVKGCQKNCWMVGSVSQQMEKNILIPIKWISRHKFLREIIRI
;
A
#
# COMPACT_ATOMS: atom_id res chain seq x y z
N MET A 1 0.84 2.26 -1.20
CA MET A 1 0.86 1.07 -2.08
C MET A 1 0.66 1.50 -3.52
N GLY A 2 1.45 0.96 -4.45
CA GLY A 2 1.45 1.36 -5.86
C GLY A 2 2.16 2.71 -6.13
N HIS A 3 2.73 3.38 -5.13
CA HIS A 3 3.50 4.63 -5.28
C HIS A 3 4.92 4.52 -4.75
N ASP A 4 5.02 3.93 -3.57
CA ASP A 4 6.21 3.72 -2.77
C ASP A 4 6.61 2.25 -2.72
N SER A 5 5.69 1.36 -3.10
CA SER A 5 5.86 -0.07 -3.13
C SER A 5 5.05 -0.69 -4.26
N PHE A 6 5.50 -1.86 -4.73
CA PHE A 6 4.80 -2.68 -5.71
C PHE A 6 5.02 -4.16 -5.38
N PHE A 7 4.24 -5.01 -6.01
CA PHE A 7 4.34 -6.46 -5.93
C PHE A 7 4.76 -6.98 -7.30
N LEU A 8 5.88 -7.71 -7.37
CA LEU A 8 6.36 -8.35 -8.60
C LEU A 8 5.93 -9.81 -8.59
N TYR A 9 5.13 -10.20 -9.57
CA TYR A 9 4.75 -11.59 -9.75
C TYR A 9 5.89 -12.38 -10.42
N PRO A 10 6.06 -13.68 -10.15
CA PRO A 10 7.19 -14.47 -10.68
C PRO A 10 7.29 -14.48 -12.21
N VAL A 11 6.17 -14.27 -12.91
CA VAL A 11 6.12 -14.21 -14.37
C VAL A 11 6.46 -12.83 -14.93
N GLY A 12 6.85 -11.86 -14.10
CA GLY A 12 7.32 -10.52 -14.51
C GLY A 12 6.27 -9.41 -14.46
N ASP A 13 5.04 -9.70 -14.05
CA ASP A 13 3.97 -8.71 -13.95
C ASP A 13 4.08 -7.88 -12.67
N ILE A 14 3.86 -6.57 -12.78
CA ILE A 14 3.94 -5.63 -11.67
C ILE A 14 2.52 -5.27 -11.24
N TYR A 15 2.21 -5.52 -9.98
CA TYR A 15 0.95 -5.17 -9.35
C TYR A 15 1.20 -4.10 -8.27
N PRO A 16 0.19 -3.29 -7.91
CA PRO A 16 0.36 -2.34 -6.82
C PRO A 16 0.29 -2.99 -5.44
N CYS A 17 -0.34 -4.17 -5.32
CA CYS A 17 -0.43 -4.98 -4.11
C CYS A 17 -0.68 -6.44 -4.48
N ASN A 18 -0.66 -7.34 -3.49
CA ASN A 18 -0.87 -8.77 -3.67
C ASN A 18 -2.34 -9.20 -3.84
N VAL A 19 -3.29 -8.29 -3.66
CA VAL A 19 -4.74 -8.61 -3.66
C VAL A 19 -5.45 -8.12 -4.92
N MET A 20 -4.96 -7.05 -5.55
CA MET A 20 -5.63 -6.49 -6.72
C MET A 20 -5.19 -7.22 -7.98
N GLU A 21 -6.17 -7.65 -8.78
CA GLU A 21 -5.96 -8.45 -9.98
C GLU A 21 -5.58 -7.63 -11.22
N GLN A 22 -5.48 -6.30 -11.08
CA GLN A 22 -5.10 -5.43 -12.19
C GLN A 22 -3.60 -5.13 -12.15
N SER A 23 -2.90 -5.60 -13.18
CA SER A 23 -1.48 -5.33 -13.40
C SER A 23 -1.25 -3.90 -13.86
N MET A 24 -0.13 -3.32 -13.44
CA MET A 24 0.41 -2.05 -13.94
C MET A 24 1.17 -2.26 -15.27
N GLY A 25 1.61 -3.48 -15.55
CA GLY A 25 2.34 -3.88 -16.76
C GLY A 25 3.34 -5.01 -16.51
N SER A 26 4.00 -5.48 -17.56
CA SER A 26 4.92 -6.62 -17.50
C SER A 26 6.35 -6.26 -17.91
N LEU A 27 7.32 -6.71 -17.11
CA LEU A 27 8.76 -6.57 -17.41
C LEU A 27 9.19 -7.35 -18.66
N LYS A 28 8.35 -8.27 -19.14
CA LYS A 28 8.56 -8.98 -20.41
C LYS A 28 8.41 -8.07 -21.63
N GLU A 29 7.65 -6.99 -21.49
CA GLU A 29 7.26 -6.12 -22.62
C GLU A 29 7.93 -4.74 -22.56
N LYS A 30 8.05 -4.17 -21.36
CA LYS A 30 8.49 -2.80 -21.15
C LYS A 30 9.48 -2.74 -19.98
N THR A 31 10.36 -1.74 -20.01
CA THR A 31 11.23 -1.46 -18.85
C THR A 31 10.40 -1.02 -17.65
N PHE A 32 10.89 -1.26 -16.44
CA PHE A 32 10.21 -0.87 -15.21
C PHE A 32 9.77 0.60 -15.23
N LYS A 33 10.65 1.53 -15.63
CA LYS A 33 10.34 2.96 -15.71
C LYS A 33 9.15 3.25 -16.65
N LYS A 34 9.14 2.62 -17.84
CA LYS A 34 8.04 2.78 -18.80
C LYS A 34 6.71 2.25 -18.27
N ILE A 35 6.74 1.16 -17.49
CA ILE A 35 5.56 0.63 -16.80
C ILE A 35 5.12 1.59 -15.70
N TRP A 36 6.04 2.02 -14.85
CA TRP A 36 5.74 2.81 -13.65
C TRP A 36 5.14 4.18 -13.98
N GLU A 37 5.61 4.81 -15.07
CA GLU A 37 5.15 6.11 -15.56
C GLU A 37 3.97 5.99 -16.55
N SER A 38 3.44 4.78 -16.78
CA SER A 38 2.43 4.54 -17.81
C SER A 38 1.03 5.03 -17.41
N PRO A 39 0.14 5.27 -18.40
CA PRO A 39 -1.27 5.56 -18.13
C PRO A 39 -1.97 4.44 -17.36
N GLU A 40 -1.65 3.17 -17.65
CA GLU A 40 -2.21 2.00 -16.98
C GLU A 40 -1.81 1.97 -15.50
N ALA A 41 -0.53 2.22 -15.20
CA ALA A 41 -0.05 2.37 -13.83
C ALA A 41 -0.75 3.52 -13.08
N ARG A 42 -1.05 4.63 -13.76
CA ARG A 42 -1.80 5.74 -13.17
C ARG A 42 -3.26 5.36 -12.86
N GLU A 43 -3.95 4.69 -13.78
CA GLU A 43 -5.31 4.20 -13.57
C GLU A 43 -5.38 3.24 -12.38
N VAL A 44 -4.43 2.31 -12.31
CA VAL A 44 -4.31 1.35 -11.22
C VAL A 44 -4.11 2.07 -9.88
N ARG A 45 -3.29 3.13 -9.82
CA ARG A 45 -3.10 3.92 -8.59
C ARG A 45 -4.38 4.64 -8.15
N GLU A 46 -5.17 5.18 -9.07
CA GLU A 46 -6.46 5.79 -8.73
C GLU A 46 -7.43 4.75 -8.14
N ARG A 47 -7.42 3.51 -8.66
CA ARG A 47 -8.21 2.40 -8.07
C ARG A 47 -7.72 2.03 -6.67
N VAL A 48 -6.41 1.98 -6.45
CA VAL A 48 -5.84 1.74 -5.10
C VAL A 48 -6.29 2.83 -4.13
N LYS A 49 -6.28 4.10 -4.55
CA LYS A 49 -6.71 5.23 -3.73
C LYS A 49 -8.17 5.12 -3.28
N GLY A 50 -9.04 4.55 -4.12
CA GLY A 50 -10.44 4.26 -3.80
C GLY A 50 -10.71 2.93 -3.09
N CYS A 51 -9.68 2.11 -2.82
CA CYS A 51 -9.86 0.76 -2.28
C CYS A 51 -10.28 0.80 -0.80
N GLN A 52 -11.41 0.15 -0.48
CA GLN A 52 -11.98 0.11 0.88
C GLN A 52 -11.73 -1.23 1.60
N LYS A 53 -10.92 -2.13 1.03
CA LYS A 53 -10.68 -3.46 1.63
C LYS A 53 -9.94 -3.39 2.98
N ASN A 54 -9.30 -2.26 3.30
CA ASN A 54 -8.54 -2.04 4.55
C ASN A 54 -7.58 -3.20 4.89
N CYS A 55 -6.95 -3.77 3.86
CA CYS A 55 -6.05 -4.90 4.04
C CYS A 55 -4.83 -4.49 4.85
N TRP A 56 -4.48 -5.29 5.86
CA TRP A 56 -3.29 -5.10 6.68
C TRP A 56 -2.31 -6.22 6.36
N MET A 57 -1.16 -5.86 5.82
CA MET A 57 -0.07 -6.81 5.58
C MET A 57 1.13 -6.46 6.46
N VAL A 58 1.65 -7.46 7.17
CA VAL A 58 2.73 -7.30 8.17
C VAL A 58 3.95 -6.59 7.57
N GLY A 59 4.28 -6.85 6.30
CA GLY A 59 5.43 -6.23 5.62
C GLY A 59 5.21 -4.79 5.11
N SER A 60 3.97 -4.37 4.86
CA SER A 60 3.68 -3.02 4.36
C SER A 60 3.26 -2.06 5.46
N VAL A 61 2.71 -2.58 6.56
CA VAL A 61 2.16 -1.76 7.62
C VAL A 61 3.20 -1.06 8.48
N SER A 62 4.33 -1.71 8.78
CA SER A 62 5.42 -1.10 9.54
C SER A 62 5.90 0.17 8.85
N GLN A 63 6.12 0.11 7.53
CA GLN A 63 6.49 1.26 6.71
C GLN A 63 5.44 2.39 6.78
N GLN A 64 4.15 2.06 6.75
CA GLN A 64 3.10 3.08 6.84
C GLN A 64 2.99 3.68 8.25
N MET A 65 3.22 2.88 9.30
CA MET A 65 3.29 3.36 10.68
C MET A 65 4.47 4.29 10.89
N GLU A 66 5.65 3.96 10.36
CA GLU A 66 6.85 4.79 10.42
C GLU A 66 6.64 6.13 9.70
N LYS A 67 6.05 6.11 8.50
CA LYS A 67 5.70 7.35 7.76
C LYS A 67 4.71 8.23 8.50
N ASN A 68 3.84 7.64 9.32
CA ASN A 68 2.79 8.34 10.05
C ASN A 68 2.94 8.20 11.57
N ILE A 69 4.18 8.26 12.08
CA ILE A 69 4.52 7.89 13.47
C ILE A 69 3.70 8.62 14.55
N LEU A 70 3.21 9.82 14.26
CA LEU A 70 2.34 10.58 15.17
C LEU A 70 1.01 9.89 15.45
N ILE A 71 0.47 9.15 14.49
CA ILE A 71 -0.79 8.40 14.63
C ILE A 71 -0.67 7.30 15.71
N PRO A 72 0.26 6.33 15.60
CA PRO A 72 0.44 5.33 16.64
C PRO A 72 0.90 5.96 17.96
N ILE A 73 1.76 6.99 17.97
CA ILE A 73 2.14 7.68 19.22
C ILE A 73 0.90 8.24 19.92
N LYS A 74 0.04 9.00 19.21
CA LYS A 74 -1.18 9.56 19.78
C LYS A 74 -2.14 8.47 20.28
N TRP A 75 -2.26 7.38 19.54
CA TRP A 75 -3.06 6.23 19.95
C TRP A 75 -2.52 5.61 21.24
N ILE A 76 -1.20 5.39 21.33
CA ILE A 76 -0.52 4.85 22.52
C ILE A 76 -0.72 5.80 23.72
N SER A 77 -0.48 7.10 23.55
CA SER A 77 -0.69 8.12 24.59
C SER A 77 -2.10 8.08 25.17
N ARG A 78 -3.12 8.03 24.32
CA ARG A 78 -4.53 7.99 24.75
C ARG A 78 -4.89 6.71 25.50
N HIS A 79 -4.53 5.55 24.95
CA HIS A 79 -5.07 4.28 25.44
C HIS A 79 -4.19 3.61 26.51
N LYS A 80 -2.88 3.86 26.50
CA LYS A 80 -1.96 3.25 27.48
C LYS A 80 -1.61 4.19 28.64
N PHE A 81 -1.48 5.49 28.38
CA PHE A 81 -1.05 6.44 29.41
C PHE A 81 -2.22 7.22 30.03
N LEU A 82 -3.19 7.66 29.22
CA LEU A 82 -4.34 8.43 29.72
C LEU A 82 -5.52 7.56 30.20
N ARG A 83 -5.44 6.23 30.06
CA ARG A 83 -6.48 5.26 30.49
C ARG A 83 -7.89 5.65 30.00
N GLU A 84 -8.01 6.20 28.79
CA GLU A 84 -9.32 6.25 28.12
C GLU A 84 -9.77 4.81 27.87
N ILE A 85 -10.73 4.33 28.66
CA ILE A 85 -11.29 3.00 28.55
C ILE A 85 -11.93 2.90 27.17
N ILE A 86 -11.42 1.96 26.38
CA ILE A 86 -12.02 1.56 25.12
C ILE A 86 -13.42 1.01 25.45
N ARG A 87 -14.47 1.79 25.23
CA ARG A 87 -15.83 1.27 25.08
C ARG A 87 -15.91 0.74 23.65
N ILE A 88 -15.57 -0.55 23.47
CA ILE A 88 -15.95 -1.33 22.28
C ILE A 88 -17.46 -1.57 22.34
#